data_AF-A0A970KN06-F1
#
_entry.id   AF-A0A970KN06-F1
#
_cell.length_a   1.000
_cell.length_b   1.000
_cell.length_c   1.000
_cell.angle_alpha   90.00
_cell.angle_beta   90.00
_cell.angle_gamma   90.00
#
_symmetry.space_group_name_H-M   'P 1'
#
loop_
_entity.id
_entity.type
_entity.pdbx_description
1 polymer ?
#
loop_
_entity_poly.entity_id
_entity_poly.type
_entity_poly.pdbx_seq_one_letter_code
_entity_poly.pdbx_strand_id
1 'polypeptide(L)'
;MSARKSRSLYSTKNIITGIGGQIINIVLGFVSRTFFINALGQEFLGVSSLFTTILTMLNITELGISTAIVFSLYKPLAENDQAKCQMLLKLLRKIYAVIGFVVLGLGLSIMPFLPYIIKGNTEVANINVIYIIYLLQSALSYWFYSYKYTILQADQRQYVATLVG
;
A
#
# COMPACT_ATOMS: atom_id res chain seq x y z
N MET A 1 -11.63 -3.64 39.58
CA MET A 1 -10.24 -3.82 39.11
C MET A 1 -10.09 -4.59 37.78
N SER A 2 -11.14 -5.19 37.19
CA SER A 2 -10.98 -6.13 36.04
C SER A 2 -10.60 -5.49 34.68
N ALA A 3 -11.16 -4.33 34.33
CA ALA A 3 -11.12 -3.78 32.95
C ALA A 3 -9.72 -3.50 32.36
N ARG A 4 -8.67 -3.36 33.19
CA ARG A 4 -7.31 -3.00 32.73
C ARG A 4 -6.56 -4.19 32.10
N LYS A 5 -6.84 -5.43 32.53
CA LYS A 5 -6.12 -6.66 32.10
C LYS A 5 -6.50 -7.10 30.66
N SER A 6 -7.71 -6.74 30.22
CA SER A 6 -8.17 -6.97 28.84
C SER A 6 -7.37 -6.15 27.82
N ARG A 7 -7.25 -4.83 28.04
CA ARG A 7 -6.63 -3.91 27.07
C ARG A 7 -5.17 -4.25 26.77
N SER A 8 -4.39 -4.67 27.77
CA SER A 8 -3.00 -5.09 27.56
C SER A 8 -2.91 -6.40 26.78
N LEU A 9 -3.72 -7.42 27.10
CA LEU A 9 -3.73 -8.69 26.37
C LEU A 9 -4.08 -8.51 24.89
N TYR A 10 -5.09 -7.72 24.56
CA TYR A 10 -5.44 -7.44 23.16
C TYR A 10 -4.36 -6.61 22.45
N SER A 11 -3.77 -5.60 23.13
CA SER A 11 -2.66 -4.80 22.56
C SER A 11 -1.44 -5.67 22.27
N THR A 12 -0.94 -6.44 23.25
CA THR A 12 0.21 -7.34 23.08
C THR A 12 -0.06 -8.40 22.02
N LYS A 13 -1.27 -8.98 21.96
CA LYS A 13 -1.64 -9.95 20.92
C LYS A 13 -1.61 -9.32 19.53
N ASN A 14 -2.15 -8.10 19.38
CA ASN A 14 -2.17 -7.37 18.11
C ASN A 14 -0.75 -6.96 17.65
N ILE A 15 0.12 -6.57 18.60
CA ILE A 15 1.54 -6.29 18.36
C ILE A 15 2.27 -7.55 17.91
N ILE A 16 2.06 -8.70 18.57
CA ILE A 16 2.68 -9.98 18.19
C ILE A 16 2.20 -10.44 16.81
N THR A 17 0.90 -10.32 16.48
CA THR A 17 0.42 -10.65 15.13
C THR A 17 0.92 -9.67 14.07
N GLY A 18 1.08 -8.39 14.41
CA GLY A 18 1.67 -7.38 13.54
C GLY A 18 3.14 -7.69 13.22
N ILE A 19 3.97 -7.85 14.25
CA ILE A 19 5.40 -8.17 14.11
C ILE A 19 5.59 -9.53 13.41
N GLY A 20 4.83 -10.56 13.79
CA GLY A 20 4.89 -11.88 13.14
C GLY A 20 4.52 -11.81 11.65
N GLY A 21 3.43 -11.11 11.31
CA GLY A 21 3.06 -10.85 9.92
C GLY A 21 4.10 -10.03 9.15
N GLN A 22 4.77 -9.08 9.81
CA GLN A 22 5.81 -8.25 9.22
C GLN A 22 7.10 -9.05 8.96
N ILE A 23 7.51 -9.93 9.88
CA ILE A 23 8.62 -10.88 9.68
C ILE A 23 8.31 -11.83 8.52
N ILE A 24 7.08 -12.38 8.45
CA ILE A 24 6.67 -13.25 7.33
C ILE A 24 6.74 -12.50 5.98
N ASN A 25 6.30 -11.23 5.93
CA ASN A 25 6.41 -10.41 4.72
C ASN A 25 7.88 -10.12 4.33
N ILE A 26 8.76 -9.88 5.31
CA ILE A 26 10.20 -9.68 5.06
C ILE A 26 10.82 -10.95 4.50
N VAL A 27 10.55 -12.12 5.09
CA VAL A 27 11.08 -13.42 4.63
C VAL A 27 10.56 -13.76 3.23
N LEU A 28 9.24 -13.65 2.99
CA LEU A 28 8.65 -13.89 1.67
C LEU A 28 9.22 -12.93 0.62
N GLY A 29 9.29 -11.63 0.93
CA GLY A 29 9.87 -10.63 0.03
C GLY A 29 11.34 -10.92 -0.30
N PHE A 30 12.14 -11.37 0.68
CA PHE A 30 13.53 -11.76 0.48
C PHE A 30 13.67 -13.03 -0.39
N VAL A 31 12.84 -14.05 -0.15
CA VAL A 31 12.82 -15.29 -0.95
C VAL A 31 12.38 -15.00 -2.38
N SER A 32 11.30 -14.25 -2.59
CA SER A 32 10.86 -13.82 -3.92
C SER A 32 11.95 -13.03 -4.65
N ARG A 33 12.57 -12.04 -3.98
CA ARG A 33 13.65 -11.24 -4.58
C ARG A 33 14.85 -12.09 -4.96
N THR A 34 15.24 -13.05 -4.11
CA THR A 34 16.34 -13.99 -4.38
C THR A 34 16.03 -14.90 -5.56
N PHE A 35 14.80 -15.42 -5.64
CA PHE A 35 14.34 -16.25 -6.75
C PHE A 35 14.36 -15.48 -8.09
N PHE A 36 13.84 -14.25 -8.12
CA PHE A 36 13.86 -13.44 -9.34
C PHE A 36 15.26 -12.99 -9.77
N ILE A 37 16.17 -12.66 -8.83
CA ILE A 37 17.58 -12.37 -9.17
C ILE A 37 18.24 -13.59 -9.82
N ASN A 38 18.07 -14.77 -9.24
CA ASN A 38 18.67 -16.01 -9.75
C ASN A 38 18.06 -16.47 -11.09
N ALA A 39 16.79 -16.14 -11.35
CA ALA A 39 16.10 -16.49 -12.59
C ALA A 39 16.33 -15.49 -13.75
N LEU A 40 16.63 -14.22 -13.46
CA LEU A 40 16.61 -13.13 -14.46
C LEU A 40 17.90 -12.30 -14.54
N GLY A 41 18.85 -12.45 -13.62
CA GLY A 41 20.12 -11.71 -13.62
C GLY A 41 20.02 -10.28 -13.07
N GLN A 42 21.06 -9.46 -13.32
CA GLN A 42 21.20 -8.15 -12.68
C GLN A 42 20.30 -7.05 -13.25
N GLU A 43 19.88 -7.08 -14.52
CA GLU A 43 18.97 -6.06 -15.05
C GLU A 43 17.60 -6.06 -14.36
N PHE A 44 17.15 -7.21 -13.84
CA PHE A 44 15.98 -7.27 -12.98
C PHE A 44 16.12 -6.39 -11.73
N LEU A 45 17.32 -6.21 -11.18
CA LEU A 45 17.55 -5.29 -10.05
C LEU A 45 17.39 -3.83 -10.48
N GLY A 46 17.93 -3.43 -11.63
CA GLY A 46 17.78 -2.07 -12.15
C GLY A 46 16.32 -1.72 -12.46
N VAL A 47 15.62 -2.65 -13.11
CA VAL A 47 14.20 -2.54 -13.47
C VAL A 47 13.28 -2.58 -12.25
N SER A 48 13.50 -3.50 -11.31
CA SER A 48 12.79 -3.55 -10.04
C SER A 48 13.01 -2.29 -9.20
N SER A 49 14.23 -1.72 -9.22
CA SER A 49 14.54 -0.45 -8.58
C SER A 49 13.74 0.70 -9.20
N LEU A 50 13.74 0.84 -10.54
CA LEU A 50 12.97 1.87 -11.26
C LEU A 50 11.47 1.81 -10.93
N PHE A 51 10.86 0.62 -10.98
CA PHE A 51 9.46 0.47 -10.60
C PHE A 51 9.21 0.77 -9.12
N THR A 52 10.10 0.35 -8.23
CA THR A 52 10.00 0.67 -6.80
C THR A 52 10.05 2.18 -6.60
N THR A 53 10.99 2.92 -7.23
CA THR A 53 11.07 4.38 -7.14
C THR A 53 9.79 5.08 -7.62
N ILE A 54 9.25 4.68 -8.79
CA ILE A 54 8.01 5.28 -9.33
C ILE A 54 6.83 5.00 -8.40
N LEU A 55 6.67 3.75 -7.95
CA LEU A 55 5.62 3.37 -7.01
C LEU A 55 5.79 4.04 -5.64
N THR A 56 7.02 4.27 -5.17
CA THR A 56 7.28 5.02 -3.92
C THR A 56 6.88 6.49 -4.06
N MET A 57 7.17 7.16 -5.18
CA MET A 57 6.72 8.54 -5.41
C MET A 57 5.20 8.66 -5.48
N LEU A 58 4.52 7.67 -6.08
CA LEU A 58 3.06 7.58 -6.07
C LEU A 58 2.52 7.32 -4.64
N ASN A 59 3.16 6.46 -3.85
CA ASN A 59 2.81 6.24 -2.43
C ASN A 59 3.01 7.49 -1.55
N ILE A 60 4.05 8.29 -1.80
CA ILE A 60 4.28 9.56 -1.08
C ILE A 60 3.18 10.57 -1.41
N THR A 61 2.75 10.63 -2.67
CA THR A 61 1.61 11.45 -3.12
C THR A 61 0.31 10.98 -2.46
N GLU A 62 0.09 9.66 -2.40
CA GLU A 62 -1.03 9.01 -1.71
C GLU A 62 -1.07 9.33 -0.20
N LEU A 63 0.08 9.33 0.49
CA LEU A 63 0.20 9.70 1.91
C LEU A 63 -0.23 11.15 2.18
N GLY A 64 0.06 12.08 1.25
CA GLY A 64 -0.42 13.47 1.32
C GLY A 64 -1.95 13.55 1.25
N ILE A 65 -2.58 12.77 0.36
CA ILE A 65 -4.04 12.76 0.21
C ILE A 65 -4.71 12.06 1.40
N SER A 66 -4.12 10.97 1.89
CA SER A 66 -4.58 10.23 3.08
C SER A 66 -4.61 11.13 4.31
N THR A 67 -3.52 11.85 4.59
CA THR A 67 -3.44 12.76 5.74
C THR A 67 -4.42 13.94 5.63
N ALA A 68 -4.61 14.52 4.44
CA ALA A 68 -5.60 15.57 4.21
C ALA A 68 -7.05 15.12 4.45
N ILE A 69 -7.41 13.87 4.06
CA ILE A 69 -8.75 13.34 4.28
C ILE A 69 -8.97 12.95 5.75
N VAL A 70 -7.96 12.38 6.43
CA VAL A 70 -8.03 12.14 7.88
C VAL A 70 -8.18 13.46 8.65
N PHE A 71 -7.47 14.52 8.26
CA PHE A 71 -7.65 15.85 8.85
C PHE A 71 -9.08 16.38 8.62
N SER A 72 -9.59 16.25 7.39
CA SER A 72 -10.95 16.64 7.02
C SER A 72 -12.04 15.84 7.73
N LEU A 73 -11.74 14.63 8.21
CA LEU A 73 -12.66 13.76 8.96
C LEU A 73 -12.83 14.18 10.42
N TYR A 74 -11.82 14.76 11.08
CA TYR A 74 -11.95 15.15 12.50
C TYR A 74 -13.10 16.11 12.77
N LYS A 75 -13.31 17.10 11.89
CA LYS A 75 -14.40 18.10 12.05
C LYS A 75 -15.79 17.44 12.06
N PRO A 76 -16.22 16.70 11.03
CA PRO A 76 -17.52 16.03 11.06
C PRO A 76 -17.62 14.93 12.13
N LEU A 77 -16.51 14.28 12.52
CA LEU A 77 -16.51 13.33 13.64
C LEU A 77 -16.79 14.03 14.98
N ALA A 78 -16.21 15.20 15.23
CA ALA A 78 -16.51 16.02 16.41
C ALA A 78 -17.95 16.60 16.37
N GLU A 79 -18.42 17.00 15.20
CA GLU A 79 -19.81 17.45 14.95
C GLU A 79 -20.85 16.31 14.99
N ASN A 80 -20.42 15.04 15.13
CA ASN A 80 -21.25 13.83 14.96
C ASN A 80 -21.99 13.74 13.60
N ASP A 81 -21.50 14.44 12.58
CA ASP A 81 -22.09 14.48 11.24
C ASP A 81 -21.75 13.22 10.43
N GLN A 82 -22.56 12.18 10.66
CA GLN A 82 -22.47 10.91 9.96
C GLN A 82 -22.59 11.04 8.43
N ALA A 83 -23.30 12.06 7.92
CA ALA A 83 -23.48 12.27 6.49
C ALA A 83 -22.19 12.79 5.83
N LYS A 84 -21.55 13.82 6.41
CA LYS A 84 -20.22 14.29 6.00
C LYS A 84 -19.17 13.17 6.11
N CYS A 85 -19.18 12.41 7.20
CA CYS A 85 -18.28 11.26 7.38
C CYS A 85 -18.45 10.23 6.26
N GLN A 86 -19.68 9.81 5.96
CA GLN A 86 -19.94 8.85 4.88
C GLN A 86 -19.57 9.41 3.48
N MET A 87 -19.72 10.72 3.27
CA MET A 87 -19.27 11.40 2.05
C MET A 87 -17.74 11.36 1.89
N LEU A 88 -16.99 11.69 2.94
CA LEU A 88 -15.52 11.66 2.93
C LEU A 88 -14.98 10.24 2.72
N LEU A 89 -15.63 9.22 3.31
CA LEU A 89 -15.28 7.81 3.09
C LEU A 89 -15.55 7.35 1.65
N LYS A 90 -16.62 7.84 1.01
CA LYS A 90 -16.90 7.61 -0.43
C LYS A 90 -15.86 8.30 -1.32
N LEU A 91 -15.47 9.54 -0.98
CA LEU A 91 -14.44 10.29 -1.70
C LEU A 91 -13.07 9.58 -1.62
N LEU A 92 -12.68 9.13 -0.42
CA LEU A 92 -11.46 8.35 -0.18
C LEU A 92 -11.39 7.11 -1.07
N ARG A 93 -12.47 6.31 -1.11
CA ARG A 93 -12.55 5.12 -1.99
C ARG A 93 -12.44 5.48 -3.48
N LYS A 94 -13.04 6.60 -3.92
CA LYS A 94 -12.96 7.06 -5.31
C LYS A 94 -11.53 7.49 -5.68
N ILE A 95 -10.81 8.13 -4.78
CA ILE A 95 -9.41 8.54 -4.97
C ILE A 95 -8.51 7.31 -5.12
N TYR A 96 -8.60 6.32 -4.23
CA TYR A 96 -7.83 5.08 -4.35
C TYR A 96 -8.13 4.28 -5.62
N ALA A 97 -9.38 4.31 -6.09
CA ALA A 97 -9.74 3.73 -7.39
C ALA A 97 -8.97 4.41 -8.54
N VAL A 98 -8.97 5.75 -8.57
CA VAL A 98 -8.23 6.55 -9.57
C VAL A 98 -6.72 6.32 -9.48
N ILE A 99 -6.12 6.29 -8.28
CA ILE A 99 -4.69 6.02 -8.11
C ILE A 99 -4.31 4.66 -8.68
N GLY A 100 -5.09 3.60 -8.41
CA GLY A 100 -4.84 2.27 -9.00
C GLY A 100 -4.92 2.26 -10.54
N PHE A 101 -5.83 3.03 -11.15
CA PHE A 101 -5.88 3.18 -12.62
C PHE A 101 -4.69 3.99 -13.17
N VAL A 102 -4.25 5.04 -12.48
CA VAL A 102 -3.06 5.83 -12.86
C VAL A 102 -1.80 4.99 -12.79
N VAL A 103 -1.62 4.21 -11.71
CA VAL A 103 -0.52 3.25 -11.54
C VAL A 103 -0.50 2.24 -12.69
N LEU A 104 -1.65 1.64 -13.00
CA LEU A 104 -1.77 0.63 -14.06
C LEU A 104 -1.49 1.25 -15.44
N GLY A 105 -2.03 2.42 -15.75
CA GLY A 105 -1.80 3.12 -17.01
C GLY A 105 -0.35 3.57 -17.22
N LEU A 106 0.28 4.13 -16.18
CA LEU A 106 1.70 4.50 -16.22
C LEU A 106 2.61 3.26 -16.30
N GLY A 107 2.26 2.15 -15.65
CA GLY A 107 3.02 0.91 -15.77
C GLY A 107 2.96 0.32 -17.18
N LEU A 108 1.76 0.24 -17.77
CA LEU A 108 1.60 -0.22 -19.15
C LEU A 108 2.32 0.69 -20.16
N SER A 109 2.42 2.00 -19.92
CA SER A 109 3.17 2.91 -20.80
C SER A 109 4.68 2.73 -20.72
N ILE A 110 5.22 2.14 -19.64
CA ILE A 110 6.64 1.77 -19.51
C ILE A 110 6.94 0.42 -20.18
N MET A 111 5.95 -0.48 -20.31
CA MET A 111 6.09 -1.79 -20.94
C MET A 111 6.86 -1.81 -22.29
N PRO A 112 6.58 -0.93 -23.28
CA PRO A 112 7.35 -0.91 -24.54
C PRO A 112 8.81 -0.48 -24.40
N PHE A 113 9.21 0.13 -23.28
CA PHE A 113 10.58 0.58 -23.03
C PHE A 113 11.44 -0.47 -22.29
N LEU A 114 10.85 -1.50 -21.67
CA LEU A 114 11.59 -2.63 -21.07
C LEU A 114 12.70 -3.20 -21.98
N PRO A 115 12.44 -3.59 -23.24
CA PRO A 115 13.47 -4.17 -24.11
C PRO A 115 14.58 -3.21 -24.56
N TYR A 116 14.45 -1.90 -24.28
CA TYR A 116 15.52 -0.92 -24.48
C TYR A 116 16.34 -0.66 -23.20
N ILE A 117 15.74 -0.90 -22.03
CA ILE A 117 16.36 -0.74 -20.71
C ILE A 117 17.11 -2.02 -20.30
N ILE A 118 16.59 -3.19 -20.69
CA ILE A 118 17.14 -4.51 -20.41
C ILE A 118 18.04 -4.93 -21.58
N LYS A 119 19.32 -5.20 -21.31
CA LYS A 119 20.33 -5.58 -22.31
C LYS A 119 20.87 -6.98 -22.03
N GLY A 120 19.95 -7.95 -21.94
CA GLY A 120 20.25 -9.36 -21.66
C GLY A 120 19.52 -10.32 -22.59
N ASN A 121 20.15 -11.45 -22.90
CA ASN A 121 19.59 -12.55 -23.71
C ASN A 121 18.53 -13.39 -22.95
N THR A 122 17.73 -12.76 -22.09
CA THR A 122 16.64 -13.41 -21.36
C THR A 122 15.38 -13.39 -22.21
N GLU A 123 14.62 -14.49 -22.23
CA GLU A 123 13.37 -14.58 -23.00
C GLU A 123 12.39 -13.46 -22.63
N VAL A 124 12.19 -12.51 -23.55
CA VAL A 124 11.45 -11.25 -23.32
C VAL A 124 10.02 -11.50 -22.84
N ALA A 125 9.41 -12.62 -23.24
CA ALA A 125 8.09 -13.06 -22.78
C ALA A 125 8.02 -13.25 -21.25
N ASN A 126 9.02 -13.89 -20.64
CA ASN A 126 9.01 -14.21 -19.21
C ASN A 126 9.12 -12.93 -18.36
N ILE A 127 9.96 -11.99 -18.78
CA ILE A 127 10.10 -10.68 -18.12
C ILE A 127 8.80 -9.89 -18.19
N ASN A 128 8.14 -9.86 -19.36
CA ASN A 128 6.87 -9.15 -19.55
C ASN A 128 5.75 -9.72 -18.65
N VAL A 129 5.65 -11.06 -18.54
CA VAL A 129 4.67 -11.70 -17.64
C VAL A 129 4.94 -11.36 -16.17
N ILE A 130 6.20 -11.44 -15.73
CA ILE A 130 6.59 -11.11 -14.35
C ILE A 130 6.33 -9.64 -14.04
N TYR A 131 6.57 -8.73 -15.00
CA TYR A 131 6.25 -7.31 -14.83
C TYR A 131 4.75 -7.07 -14.65
N ILE A 132 3.92 -7.70 -15.49
CA ILE A 132 2.45 -7.58 -15.39
C ILE A 132 1.95 -8.11 -14.04
N ILE A 133 2.51 -9.20 -13.51
CA ILE A 133 2.16 -9.73 -12.18
C ILE A 133 2.46 -8.71 -11.08
N TYR A 134 3.64 -8.07 -11.10
CA TYR A 134 3.99 -7.02 -10.13
C TYR A 134 3.13 -5.75 -10.28
N LEU A 135 2.84 -5.33 -11.51
CA LEU A 135 1.98 -4.17 -11.78
C LEU A 135 0.55 -4.40 -11.28
N LEU A 136 -0.01 -5.58 -11.54
CA LEU A 136 -1.32 -6.00 -11.02
C LEU A 136 -1.33 -6.10 -9.50
N GLN A 137 -0.29 -6.67 -8.88
CA GLN A 137 -0.15 -6.71 -7.42
C GLN A 137 -0.23 -5.31 -6.80
N SER A 138 0.45 -4.32 -7.42
CA SER A 138 0.42 -2.93 -6.98
C SER A 138 -0.97 -2.31 -7.15
N ALA A 139 -1.59 -2.41 -8.34
CA ALA A 139 -2.92 -1.86 -8.60
C ALA A 139 -4.01 -2.47 -7.69
N LEU A 140 -3.96 -3.78 -7.46
CA LEU A 140 -4.86 -4.49 -6.53
C LEU A 140 -4.69 -4.01 -5.08
N SER A 141 -3.45 -3.69 -4.65
CA SER A 141 -3.21 -3.13 -3.31
C SER A 141 -3.95 -1.80 -3.11
N TYR A 142 -3.86 -0.88 -4.07
CA TYR A 142 -4.58 0.41 -3.99
C TYR A 142 -6.10 0.21 -3.99
N TRP A 143 -6.63 -0.67 -4.85
CA TRP A 143 -8.07 -0.92 -4.96
C TRP A 143 -8.69 -1.64 -3.75
N PHE A 144 -7.98 -2.57 -3.12
CA PHE A 144 -8.55 -3.44 -2.08
C PHE A 144 -7.98 -3.26 -0.66
N TYR A 145 -6.77 -2.68 -0.52
CA TYR A 145 -6.05 -2.57 0.75
C TYR A 145 -5.88 -1.13 1.23
N SER A 146 -5.32 -0.21 0.42
CA SER A 146 -5.02 1.18 0.86
C SER A 146 -6.22 1.90 1.47
N TYR A 147 -7.42 1.77 0.87
CA TYR A 147 -8.62 2.41 1.42
C TYR A 147 -9.00 1.88 2.81
N LYS A 148 -8.88 0.56 3.04
CA LYS A 148 -9.20 -0.06 4.34
C LYS A 148 -8.17 0.34 5.39
N TYR A 149 -6.90 0.34 5.01
CA TYR A 149 -5.79 0.72 5.87
C TYR A 149 -5.91 2.18 6.37
N THR A 150 -6.23 3.12 5.48
CA THR A 150 -6.44 4.52 5.88
C THR A 150 -7.65 4.72 6.78
N ILE A 151 -8.77 4.02 6.54
CA ILE A 151 -9.93 4.07 7.46
C ILE A 151 -9.55 3.56 8.85
N LEU A 152 -8.79 2.46 8.93
CA LEU A 152 -8.37 1.85 10.19
C LEU A 152 -7.35 2.74 10.94
N GLN A 153 -6.49 3.47 10.24
CA GLN A 153 -5.69 4.55 10.85
C GLN A 153 -6.53 5.75 11.33
N ALA A 154 -7.56 6.15 10.60
CA ALA A 154 -8.43 7.26 11.01
C ALA A 154 -9.14 6.96 12.33
N ASP A 155 -9.74 5.77 12.45
CA ASP A 155 -10.40 5.27 13.66
C ASP A 155 -9.45 5.19 14.86
N GLN A 156 -8.25 4.61 14.69
CA GLN A 156 -7.24 4.56 15.74
C GLN A 156 -6.79 5.96 16.21
N ARG A 157 -6.61 6.91 15.30
CA ARG A 157 -6.21 8.28 15.64
C ARG A 157 -7.35 9.09 16.27
N GLN A 158 -8.60 8.83 15.89
CA GLN A 158 -9.78 9.39 16.58
C GLN A 158 -9.85 8.88 18.02
N TYR A 159 -9.71 7.57 18.22
CA TYR A 159 -9.72 6.95 19.56
C TYR A 159 -8.62 7.52 20.48
N VAL A 160 -7.43 7.81 19.94
CA VAL A 160 -6.35 8.48 20.70
C VAL A 160 -6.71 9.94 21.02
N ALA A 161 -7.32 10.69 20.10
CA ALA A 161 -7.72 12.07 20.35
C ALA A 161 -8.76 12.18 21.49
N THR A 162 -9.79 11.32 21.47
CA THR A 162 -10.84 11.23 22.51
C THR A 162 -10.35 10.65 23.85
N LEU A 163 -9.06 10.29 23.97
CA LEU A 163 -8.43 9.88 25.23
C LEU A 163 -7.51 10.97 25.84
N VAL A 164 -7.29 12.08 25.13
CA VAL A 164 -6.33 13.14 25.50
C VAL A 164 -7.00 14.50 25.71
N GLY A 165 -8.18 14.71 25.12
CA GLY A 165 -9.11 15.81 25.47
C GLY A 165 -10.23 15.35 26.40
#